data_AF-A0A414CGW7-F1
#
_entry.id   AF-A0A414CGW7-F1
#
_cell.length_a   1.000
_cell.length_b   1.000
_cell.length_c   1.000
_cell.angle_alpha   90.00
_cell.angle_beta   90.00
_cell.angle_gamma   90.00
#
_symmetry.space_group_name_H-M   'P 1'
#
loop_
_entity.id
_entity.type
_entity.pdbx_description
1 polymer ?
#
loop_
_entity_poly.entity_id
_entity_poly.type
_entity_poly.pdbx_seq_one_letter_code
_entity_poly.pdbx_strand_id
1 'polypeptide(L)'
;MVQFLINPETLKKEINSLKKAKDAISTKLELDTVGLELQTIDKLKEVETEFNKVIDIYKKLLEQDIQNLEVIIAEWMKVDAKYAGQNAWTRFKQDFWK
;
A
#
# COMPACT_ATOMS: atom_id res chain seq x y z
N MET A 1 -8.24 -15.64 -25.47
CA MET A 1 -7.51 -14.45 -24.96
C MET A 1 -7.48 -14.54 -23.45
N VAL A 2 -6.32 -14.78 -22.85
CA VAL A 2 -6.18 -14.67 -21.39
C VAL A 2 -6.05 -13.19 -21.10
N GLN A 3 -7.10 -12.58 -20.59
CA GLN A 3 -7.06 -11.22 -20.08
C GLN A 3 -6.16 -11.26 -18.84
N PHE A 4 -5.01 -10.59 -18.87
CA PHE A 4 -4.17 -10.45 -17.68
C PHE A 4 -5.01 -9.77 -16.60
N LEU A 5 -5.45 -10.54 -15.59
CA LEU A 5 -6.35 -10.05 -14.53
C LEU A 5 -5.68 -8.97 -13.66
N ILE A 6 -4.33 -8.94 -13.60
CA ILE A 6 -3.53 -7.93 -12.92
C ILE A 6 -2.28 -7.66 -13.77
N ASN A 7 -1.97 -6.40 -14.06
CA ASN A 7 -0.67 -6.01 -14.65
C ASN A 7 0.33 -5.73 -13.51
N PRO A 8 1.38 -6.56 -13.33
CA PRO A 8 2.32 -6.41 -12.23
C PRO A 8 3.09 -5.07 -12.24
N GLU A 9 3.40 -4.52 -13.41
CA GLU A 9 4.15 -3.27 -13.49
C GLU A 9 3.31 -2.06 -13.06
N THR A 10 2.05 -2.01 -13.51
CA THR A 10 1.10 -0.98 -13.11
C THR A 10 0.84 -1.04 -11.60
N LEU A 11 0.59 -2.24 -11.07
CA LEU A 11 0.33 -2.42 -9.63
C LEU A 11 1.57 -2.05 -8.78
N LYS A 12 2.79 -2.38 -9.21
CA LYS A 12 4.02 -1.91 -8.53
C LYS A 12 4.11 -0.39 -8.50
N LYS A 13 3.74 0.29 -9.58
CA LYS A 13 3.73 1.75 -9.65
C LYS A 13 2.72 2.36 -8.68
N GLU A 14 1.54 1.76 -8.58
CA GLU A 14 0.50 2.17 -7.63
C GLU A 14 0.94 1.95 -6.17
N ILE A 15 1.50 0.78 -5.83
CA ILE A 15 2.07 0.51 -4.50
C ILE A 15 3.14 1.54 -4.13
N ASN A 16 4.05 1.84 -5.06
CA ASN A 16 5.09 2.85 -4.83
C ASN A 16 4.51 4.26 -4.66
N SER A 17 3.43 4.58 -5.36
CA SER A 17 2.74 5.87 -5.22
C SER A 17 2.04 5.98 -3.87
N LEU A 18 1.44 4.87 -3.40
CA LEU A 18 0.83 4.77 -2.08
C LEU A 18 1.86 4.90 -0.95
N LYS A 19 3.04 4.26 -1.09
CA LYS A 19 4.17 4.43 -0.16
C LYS A 19 4.58 5.89 -0.03
N LYS A 20 4.78 6.58 -1.16
CA LYS A 20 5.11 8.01 -1.18
C LYS A 20 4.02 8.87 -0.53
N ALA A 21 2.75 8.57 -0.81
CA ALA A 21 1.64 9.30 -0.21
C ALA A 21 1.58 9.11 1.32
N LYS A 22 1.78 7.88 1.82
CA LYS A 22 1.88 7.58 3.25
C LYS A 22 3.04 8.33 3.91
N ASP A 23 4.21 8.34 3.28
CA ASP A 23 5.39 9.01 3.82
C ASP A 23 5.25 10.55 3.82
N ALA A 24 4.47 11.10 2.89
CA ALA A 24 4.12 12.52 2.84
C ALA A 24 3.15 12.95 3.97
N ILE A 25 2.52 12.01 4.68
CA ILE A 25 1.76 12.29 5.91
C ILE A 25 2.77 12.55 7.04
N SER A 26 3.33 13.76 7.05
CA SER A 26 4.35 14.21 8.01
C SER A 26 3.82 15.19 9.04
N THR A 27 2.71 15.87 8.76
CA THR A 27 2.21 16.97 9.59
C THR A 27 1.41 16.42 10.76
N LYS A 28 2.03 16.36 11.93
CA LYS A 28 1.27 16.38 13.19
C LYS A 28 0.63 17.75 13.32
N LEU A 29 -0.60 17.79 13.80
CA LEU A 29 -1.21 19.04 14.20
C LEU A 29 -0.40 19.54 15.40
N GLU A 30 0.13 20.75 15.31
CA GLU A 30 0.80 21.45 16.42
C GLU A 30 0.07 22.76 16.64
N LEU A 31 -0.46 22.97 17.84
CA LEU A 31 -1.08 24.23 18.22
C LEU A 31 -0.07 25.13 18.93
N ASP A 32 0.14 26.33 18.40
CA ASP A 32 0.86 27.39 19.12
C ASP A 32 -0.10 28.05 20.12
N THR A 33 0.12 27.79 21.41
CA THR A 33 -0.73 28.29 22.50
C THR A 33 0.02 29.25 23.44
N VAL A 34 1.12 29.87 23.00
CA VAL A 34 1.96 30.71 23.88
C VAL A 34 1.15 31.89 24.44
N GLY A 35 1.11 32.00 25.77
CA GLY A 35 0.55 33.15 26.49
C GLY A 35 -0.94 33.11 26.82
N LEU A 36 -1.63 32.00 26.55
CA LEU A 36 -3.06 31.87 26.82
C LEU A 36 -3.33 30.69 27.77
N GLU A 37 -3.73 31.00 29.00
CA GLU A 37 -4.19 30.03 30.01
C GLU A 37 -5.71 30.14 30.14
N LEU A 38 -6.42 29.38 29.31
CA LEU A 38 -7.88 29.29 29.31
C LEU A 38 -8.28 27.82 29.16
N GLN A 39 -9.35 27.39 29.84
CA GLN A 39 -9.89 26.02 29.73
C GLN A 39 -10.20 25.61 28.27
N THR A 40 -10.45 26.57 27.39
CA THR A 40 -10.65 26.34 25.96
C THR A 40 -9.39 25.80 25.26
N ILE A 41 -8.20 26.20 25.72
CA ILE A 41 -6.93 25.75 25.16
C ILE A 41 -6.61 24.33 25.58
N ASP A 42 -6.96 23.94 26.80
CA ASP A 42 -6.83 22.56 27.25
C ASP A 42 -7.65 21.62 26.35
N LYS A 43 -8.90 22.00 26.04
CA LYS A 43 -9.74 21.25 25.09
C LYS A 43 -9.17 21.23 23.67
N LEU A 44 -8.55 22.32 23.22
CA LEU A 44 -7.90 22.35 21.90
C LEU A 44 -6.67 21.42 21.86
N LYS A 45 -5.88 21.35 22.93
CA LYS A 45 -4.76 20.40 23.06
C LYS A 45 -5.22 18.94 23.14
N GLU A 46 -6.37 18.68 23.76
CA GLU A 46 -7.00 17.35 23.71
C GLU A 46 -7.39 16.98 22.28
N VAL A 47 -8.01 17.90 21.54
CA VAL A 47 -8.36 17.69 20.12
C VAL A 47 -7.11 17.46 19.27
N GLU A 48 -6.06 18.25 19.47
CA GLU A 48 -4.75 18.06 18.81
C GLU A 48 -4.20 16.65 19.07
N THR A 49 -4.25 16.21 20.32
CA THR A 49 -3.79 14.88 20.74
C THR A 49 -4.59 13.77 20.06
N GLU A 50 -5.93 13.84 20.09
CA GLU A 50 -6.78 12.83 19.45
C GLU A 50 -6.63 12.83 17.93
N PHE A 51 -6.50 14.01 17.31
CA PHE A 51 -6.28 14.11 15.88
C PHE A 51 -4.95 13.47 15.46
N ASN A 52 -3.89 13.71 16.23
CA ASN A 52 -2.59 13.08 16.01
C ASN A 52 -2.66 11.55 16.17
N LYS A 53 -3.46 11.02 17.10
CA LYS A 53 -3.72 9.56 17.20
C LYS A 53 -4.42 9.02 15.95
N VAL A 54 -5.40 9.74 15.41
CA VAL A 54 -6.09 9.35 14.17
C VAL A 54 -5.12 9.29 12.99
N ILE A 55 -4.23 10.29 12.87
CA ILE A 55 -3.16 10.29 11.85
C ILE A 55 -2.29 9.04 12.00
N ASP A 56 -1.85 8.72 13.21
CA ASP A 56 -1.00 7.55 13.48
C ASP A 56 -1.71 6.22 13.14
N ILE A 57 -3.00 6.09 13.49
CA ILE A 57 -3.81 4.91 13.14
C ILE A 57 -3.94 4.79 11.62
N TYR A 58 -4.24 5.88 10.93
CA TYR A 58 -4.38 5.89 9.48
C TYR A 58 -3.09 5.47 8.78
N LYS A 59 -1.92 5.96 9.25
CA LYS A 59 -0.61 5.53 8.72
C LYS A 59 -0.37 4.03 8.90
N LYS A 60 -0.80 3.44 10.03
CA LYS A 60 -0.69 1.98 10.27
C LYS A 60 -1.58 1.18 9.32
N LEU A 61 -2.82 1.64 9.09
CA LEU A 61 -3.73 0.98 8.13
C LEU A 61 -3.16 1.04 6.71
N LEU A 62 -2.63 2.19 6.29
CA LEU A 62 -1.96 2.33 4.99
C LEU A 62 -0.75 1.41 4.85
N GLU A 63 0.05 1.25 5.90
CA GLU A 63 1.19 0.31 5.90
C GLU A 63 0.71 -1.14 5.72
N GLN A 64 -0.36 -1.53 6.41
CA GLN A 64 -0.95 -2.86 6.27
C GLN A 64 -1.49 -3.10 4.85
N ASP A 65 -2.17 -2.10 4.27
CA ASP A 65 -2.67 -2.19 2.89
C ASP A 65 -1.52 -2.34 1.88
N ILE A 66 -0.44 -1.58 2.06
CA ILE A 66 0.78 -1.70 1.23
C ILE A 66 1.33 -3.14 1.31
N GLN A 67 1.45 -3.70 2.51
CA GLN A 67 1.95 -5.06 2.70
C GLN A 67 1.04 -6.10 2.06
N ASN A 68 -0.28 -5.95 2.20
CA ASN A 68 -1.26 -6.83 1.57
C ASN A 68 -1.12 -6.80 0.04
N LEU A 69 -0.97 -5.61 -0.55
CA LEU A 69 -0.79 -5.46 -2.01
C LEU A 69 0.53 -6.08 -2.49
N GLU A 70 1.60 -5.99 -1.70
CA GLU A 70 2.88 -6.65 -1.99
C GLU A 70 2.79 -8.18 -1.95
N VAL A 71 1.99 -8.73 -1.04
CA VAL A 71 1.71 -10.18 -1.01
C VAL A 71 0.91 -10.59 -2.23
N ILE A 72 -0.18 -9.88 -2.54
CA ILE A 72 -1.06 -10.16 -3.69
C ILE A 72 -0.26 -10.19 -4.99
N ILE A 73 0.61 -9.20 -5.23
CA ILE A 73 1.40 -9.16 -6.46
C ILE A 73 2.44 -10.30 -6.50
N ALA A 74 3.06 -10.64 -5.37
CA ALA A 74 4.01 -11.74 -5.30
C ALA A 74 3.34 -13.09 -5.59
N GLU A 75 2.15 -13.32 -5.04
CA GLU A 75 1.35 -14.52 -5.32
C GLU A 75 0.89 -14.57 -6.77
N TRP A 76 0.42 -13.45 -7.32
CA TRP A 76 0.05 -13.36 -8.72
C TRP A 76 1.22 -13.73 -9.63
N MET A 77 2.41 -13.16 -9.38
CA MET A 77 3.61 -13.44 -10.18
C MET A 77 4.03 -14.91 -10.11
N LYS A 78 3.88 -15.56 -8.95
CA LYS A 78 4.12 -17.01 -8.81
C LYS A 78 3.14 -17.85 -9.64
N VAL A 79 1.86 -17.48 -9.61
CA VAL A 79 0.81 -18.15 -10.37
C VAL A 79 1.05 -18.00 -11.88
N ASP A 80 1.38 -16.81 -12.33
CA ASP A 80 1.69 -16.53 -13.73
C ASP A 80 2.92 -17.30 -14.24
N ALA A 81 4.01 -17.30 -13.46
CA ALA A 81 5.20 -18.08 -13.78
C ALA A 81 4.92 -19.59 -13.90
N LYS A 82 4.05 -20.12 -13.04
CA LYS A 82 3.62 -21.53 -13.09
C LYS A 82 2.88 -21.85 -14.39
N TYR A 83 1.94 -21.01 -14.81
CA TYR A 83 1.20 -21.22 -16.05
C TYR A 83 2.07 -21.00 -17.30
N ALA A 84 2.97 -20.02 -17.27
CA ALA A 84 3.94 -19.81 -18.35
C ALA A 84 4.85 -21.04 -18.55
N GLY A 85 5.33 -21.65 -17.47
CA GLY A 85 6.13 -22.88 -17.51
C GLY A 85 5.36 -24.10 -18.07
N GLN A 86 4.09 -24.26 -17.70
CA GLN A 86 3.23 -25.31 -18.27
C GLN A 86 3.00 -25.13 -19.77
N ASN A 87 2.75 -23.89 -20.21
CA ASN A 87 2.58 -23.57 -21.62
C ASN A 87 3.87 -23.83 -22.43
N ALA A 88 5.03 -23.50 -21.87
CA ALA A 88 6.33 -23.78 -22.49
C ALA A 88 6.60 -25.29 -22.61
N TRP A 89 6.31 -26.07 -21.56
CA TRP A 89 6.45 -27.53 -21.59
C TRP A 89 5.51 -28.20 -22.59
N THR A 90 4.28 -27.69 -22.69
CA THR A 90 3.28 -28.21 -23.63
C THR A 90 3.69 -27.95 -25.08
N ARG A 91 4.20 -26.74 -25.39
CA ARG A 91 4.79 -26.41 -26.70
C ARG A 91 6.01 -27.28 -27.02
N PHE A 92 6.95 -27.43 -26.08
CA PHE A 92 8.12 -28.27 -26.25
C PHE A 92 7.74 -29.71 -26.64
N LYS A 93 6.79 -30.34 -25.93
CA LYS A 93 6.30 -31.68 -26.29
C LYS A 93 5.68 -31.74 -27.69
N GLN A 94 5.00 -30.69 -28.12
CA GLN A 94 4.37 -30.64 -29.44
C GLN A 94 5.38 -30.53 -30.58
N ASP A 95 6.51 -29.86 -30.34
CA ASP A 95 7.57 -29.66 -31.34
C ASP A 95 8.60 -30.81 -31.34
N PHE A 96 8.83 -31.48 -30.21
CA PHE A 96 9.82 -32.55 -30.09
C PHE A 96 9.33 -33.93 -30.57
N TRP A 97 8.00 -34.15 -30.59
CA TRP A 97 7.38 -35.40 -31.05
C TRP A 97 6.73 -35.28 -32.45
N LYS A 98 7.13 -34.27 -33.22
CA LYS A 98 6.91 -34.16 -34.67
C LYS A 98 8.20 -34.50 -35.41
#